data_AF-A0A433I4U1-F1
#
_entry.id   AF-A0A433I4U1-F1
#
_cell.length_a   1.000
_cell.length_b   1.000
_cell.length_c   1.000
_cell.angle_alpha   90.00
_cell.angle_beta   90.00
_cell.angle_gamma   90.00
#
_symmetry.space_group_name_H-M   'P 1'
#
loop_
_entity.id
_entity.type
_entity.pdbx_description
1 polymer ?
#
loop_
_entity_poly.entity_id
_entity_poly.type
_entity_poly.pdbx_seq_one_letter_code
_entity_poly.pdbx_strand_id
1 'polypeptide(L)'
;MMIRQCAIYGKGGIGKSTTTQNLVAGLASVGKKVMIVGCDPKADSTRLILHAKAQSTIMQMAADAGTVEDLELDDVLKVGYGGV
;
A
#
# COMPACT_ATOMS: atom_id res chain seq x y z
N MET A 1 -19.36 5.62 -10.27
CA MET A 1 -19.33 4.55 -9.23
C MET A 1 -18.73 5.16 -7.97
N MET A 2 -19.28 4.91 -6.79
CA MET A 2 -18.81 5.56 -5.55
C MET A 2 -17.58 4.85 -4.98
N ILE A 3 -16.55 5.62 -4.59
CA ILE A 3 -15.36 5.10 -3.91
C ILE A 3 -15.70 4.86 -2.44
N ARG A 4 -15.25 3.72 -1.90
CA ARG A 4 -15.32 3.42 -0.45
C ARG A 4 -13.91 3.55 0.14
N GLN A 5 -13.74 4.49 1.07
CA GLN A 5 -12.50 4.66 1.83
C GLN A 5 -12.65 3.94 3.18
N CYS A 6 -11.75 3.00 3.46
CA CYS A 6 -11.76 2.20 4.67
C CYS A 6 -10.40 2.27 5.35
N ALA A 7 -10.39 2.33 6.69
CA ALA A 7 -9.18 2.32 7.50
C ALA A 7 -9.19 1.10 8.44
N ILE A 8 -8.04 0.42 8.55
CA ILE A 8 -7.89 -0.80 9.35
C ILE A 8 -7.02 -0.49 10.57
N TYR A 9 -7.63 -0.52 11.75
CA TYR A 9 -6.98 -0.22 13.03
C TYR A 9 -6.75 -1.48 13.88
N GLY A 10 -5.94 -1.35 14.93
CA GLY A 10 -5.62 -2.42 15.87
C GLY A 10 -4.19 -2.33 16.41
N LYS A 11 -3.92 -3.08 17.49
CA LYS A 11 -2.61 -3.13 18.14
C LYS A 11 -1.51 -3.60 17.18
N GLY A 12 -0.26 -3.21 17.45
CA GLY A 12 0.92 -3.79 16.80
C GLY A 12 0.96 -5.31 16.96
N GLY A 13 1.29 -6.03 15.90
CA GLY A 13 1.38 -7.50 15.92
C GLY A 13 0.06 -8.27 15.78
N ILE A 14 -1.11 -7.61 15.72
CA ILE A 14 -2.41 -8.31 15.66
C ILE A 14 -2.80 -8.80 14.25
N GLY A 15 -1.94 -8.61 13.25
CA GLY A 15 -2.16 -9.10 11.89
C GLY A 15 -2.83 -8.13 10.91
N LYS A 16 -2.93 -6.82 11.23
CA LYS A 16 -3.56 -5.81 10.35
C LYS A 16 -3.10 -5.87 8.89
N SER A 17 -1.78 -5.82 8.65
CA SER A 17 -1.20 -5.84 7.30
C SER A 17 -1.50 -7.16 6.59
N THR A 18 -1.47 -8.28 7.30
CA THR A 18 -1.77 -9.61 6.73
C THR A 18 -3.24 -9.70 6.31
N THR A 19 -4.16 -9.31 7.19
CA THR A 19 -5.60 -9.34 6.90
C THR A 19 -5.95 -8.37 5.78
N THR A 20 -5.38 -7.16 5.78
CA THR A 20 -5.65 -6.14 4.76
C THR A 20 -5.21 -6.61 3.37
N GLN A 21 -3.98 -7.13 3.24
CA GLN A 21 -3.47 -7.55 1.93
C GLN A 21 -4.25 -8.75 1.36
N ASN A 22 -4.64 -9.72 2.20
CA ASN A 22 -5.46 -10.84 1.75
C ASN A 22 -6.89 -10.42 1.38
N LEU A 23 -7.50 -9.51 2.16
CA LEU A 23 -8.81 -8.94 1.85
C LEU A 23 -8.78 -8.23 0.49
N VAL A 24 -7.77 -7.40 0.27
CA VAL A 24 -7.63 -6.63 -0.97
C VAL A 24 -7.35 -7.55 -2.17
N ALA A 25 -6.52 -8.59 -2.01
CA ALA A 25 -6.34 -9.62 -3.04
C ALA A 25 -7.66 -10.34 -3.39
N GLY A 26 -8.49 -10.65 -2.39
CA GLY A 26 -9.83 -11.22 -2.59
C GLY A 26 -10.81 -10.26 -3.27
N LEU A 27 -10.72 -8.96 -2.99
CA LEU A 27 -11.51 -7.93 -3.69
C LEU A 27 -11.07 -7.80 -5.15
N ALA A 28 -9.76 -7.83 -5.41
CA ALA A 28 -9.20 -7.79 -6.76
C ALA A 28 -9.62 -9.01 -7.59
N SER A 29 -9.63 -10.22 -6.99
CA SER A 29 -10.06 -11.44 -7.68
C SER A 29 -11.53 -11.44 -8.10
N VAL A 30 -12.38 -10.64 -7.44
CA VAL A 30 -13.79 -10.41 -7.84
C VAL A 30 -13.98 -9.11 -8.63
N GLY A 31 -12.90 -8.61 -9.26
CA GLY A 31 -12.93 -7.50 -10.21
C GLY A 31 -13.05 -6.10 -9.59
N LYS A 32 -12.76 -5.94 -8.29
CA LYS A 32 -12.74 -4.61 -7.67
C LYS A 32 -11.36 -3.97 -7.86
N LYS A 33 -11.36 -2.70 -8.26
CA LYS A 33 -10.17 -1.84 -8.22
C LYS A 33 -9.98 -1.35 -6.78
N VAL A 34 -8.81 -1.59 -6.21
CA VAL A 34 -8.49 -1.26 -4.83
C VAL A 34 -7.07 -0.72 -4.78
N MET A 35 -6.81 0.22 -3.87
CA MET A 35 -5.48 0.78 -3.60
C MET A 35 -5.20 0.64 -2.12
N ILE A 36 -3.97 0.29 -1.76
CA ILE A 36 -3.50 0.25 -0.37
C ILE A 36 -2.62 1.46 -0.10
N VAL A 37 -2.94 2.24 0.93
CA VAL A 37 -2.07 3.29 1.47
C VAL A 37 -1.53 2.81 2.82
N GLY A 38 -0.23 2.57 2.91
CA GLY A 38 0.42 2.15 4.14
C GLY A 38 0.63 3.35 5.09
N CYS A 39 -0.05 3.34 6.24
CA CYS A 39 0.07 4.40 7.26
C CYS A 39 0.78 3.95 8.55
N ASP A 40 1.40 2.75 8.54
CA ASP A 40 2.16 2.22 9.67
C ASP A 40 3.66 2.39 9.39
N PRO A 41 4.46 2.95 10.33
CA PRO A 41 5.88 3.24 10.11
C PRO A 41 6.72 1.98 9.86
N LYS A 42 6.19 0.78 10.09
CA LYS A 42 6.84 -0.48 9.74
C LYS A 42 7.06 -0.66 8.22
N ALA A 43 6.31 0.06 7.38
CA ALA A 43 6.46 0.09 5.91
C ALA A 43 6.36 -1.29 5.22
N ASP A 44 5.58 -2.22 5.77
CA ASP A 44 5.41 -3.59 5.24
C ASP A 44 3.97 -3.92 4.78
N SER A 45 3.10 -2.91 4.71
CA SER A 45 1.67 -3.06 4.40
C SER A 45 1.36 -3.45 2.95
N THR A 46 2.33 -3.37 2.03
CA THR A 46 2.18 -3.72 0.60
C THR A 46 3.03 -4.91 0.16
N ARG A 47 3.86 -5.48 1.06
CA ARG A 47 4.90 -6.46 0.70
C ARG A 47 4.37 -7.73 0.01
N LEU A 48 3.20 -8.22 0.44
CA LEU A 48 2.58 -9.44 -0.08
C LEU A 48 1.92 -9.19 -1.44
N ILE A 49 1.38 -8.00 -1.67
CA ILE A 49 0.78 -7.59 -2.94
C ILE A 49 1.86 -7.37 -4.01
N LEU A 50 2.99 -6.78 -3.62
CA LEU A 50 4.11 -6.48 -4.52
C LEU A 50 5.13 -7.61 -4.68
N HIS A 51 5.00 -8.70 -3.91
CA HIS A 51 5.98 -9.78 -3.85
C HIS A 51 7.42 -9.30 -3.61
N ALA A 52 7.57 -8.25 -2.78
CA ALA A 52 8.84 -7.59 -2.49
C ALA A 52 9.14 -7.64 -0.99
N LYS A 53 10.41 -7.46 -0.60
CA LYS A 53 10.80 -7.39 0.81
C LYS A 53 10.16 -6.18 1.50
N ALA A 54 10.20 -5.03 0.84
CA ALA A 54 9.57 -3.78 1.21
C ALA A 54 9.48 -2.89 -0.03
N GLN A 55 8.62 -1.89 0.03
CA GLN A 55 8.55 -0.79 -0.94
C GLN A 55 9.22 0.43 -0.29
N SER A 56 10.00 1.19 -1.06
CA SER A 56 10.50 2.49 -0.59
C SER A 56 9.32 3.40 -0.25
N THR A 57 9.42 4.11 0.88
CA THR A 57 8.33 4.98 1.36
C THR A 57 8.39 6.33 0.64
N ILE A 58 7.26 7.04 0.59
CA ILE A 58 7.20 8.41 0.06
C ILE A 58 8.22 9.30 0.78
N MET A 59 8.30 9.19 2.12
CA MET A 59 9.24 10.00 2.91
C MET A 59 10.70 9.70 2.58
N GLN A 60 11.06 8.43 2.34
CA GLN A 60 12.43 8.08 1.94
C GLN A 60 12.74 8.62 0.55
N MET A 61 11.85 8.42 -0.42
CA MET A 61 12.06 8.92 -1.78
C MET A 61 12.15 10.45 -1.81
N ALA A 62 11.34 11.16 -1.02
CA ALA A 62 11.37 12.62 -0.95
C ALA A 62 12.69 13.11 -0.35
N ALA A 63 13.19 12.43 0.69
CA ALA A 63 14.49 12.75 1.27
C ALA A 63 15.65 12.52 0.27
N ASP A 64 15.56 11.48 -0.56
CA ASP A 64 16.56 11.16 -1.58
C ASP A 64 16.49 12.12 -2.78
N ALA A 65 15.29 12.57 -3.17
CA ALA A 65 15.06 13.50 -4.28
C ALA A 65 15.34 14.97 -3.89
N GLY A 66 15.13 15.33 -2.63
CA GLY A 66 15.30 16.68 -2.08
C GLY A 66 14.09 17.10 -1.27
N THR A 67 12.95 17.25 -1.95
CA THR A 67 11.66 17.61 -1.34
C THR A 67 10.53 16.70 -1.84
N VAL A 68 9.34 16.84 -1.26
CA VAL A 68 8.17 16.07 -1.73
C VAL A 68 7.65 16.61 -3.07
N GLU A 69 7.91 17.88 -3.35
CA GLU A 69 7.58 18.56 -4.59
C GLU A 69 8.39 18.05 -5.79
N ASP A 70 9.51 17.37 -5.53
CA ASP A 70 10.36 16.75 -6.56
C ASP A 70 9.93 15.32 -6.92
N LEU A 71 8.86 14.80 -6.31
CA LEU A 71 8.34 13.46 -6.58
C LEU A 71 7.12 13.47 -7.49
N GLU A 72 7.08 12.50 -8.40
CA GLU A 72 5.90 12.20 -9.21
C GLU A 72 5.15 10.98 -8.66
N LEU A 73 3.86 10.86 -9.00
CA LEU A 73 3.03 9.75 -8.52
C LEU A 73 3.58 8.39 -8.95
N ASP A 74 4.13 8.31 -10.16
CA ASP A 74 4.67 7.08 -10.73
C ASP A 74 5.94 6.57 -10.01
N ASP A 75 6.62 7.45 -9.28
CA ASP A 75 7.76 7.09 -8.44
C ASP A 75 7.31 6.23 -7.26
N VAL A 76 6.19 6.63 -6.63
CA VAL A 76 5.71 6.08 -5.36
C VAL A 76 4.61 5.04 -5.51
N LEU A 77 3.78 5.12 -6.57
CA LEU A 77 2.68 4.20 -6.81
C LEU A 77 3.18 2.97 -7.59
N LYS A 78 2.89 1.77 -7.08
CA LYS A 78 3.26 0.51 -7.73
C LYS A 78 2.03 -0.38 -7.81
N VAL A 79 1.97 -1.16 -8.88
CA VAL A 79 0.89 -2.13 -9.14
C VAL A 79 1.41 -3.53 -8.85
N GLY A 80 0.65 -4.30 -8.08
CA GLY A 80 0.95 -5.68 -7.72
C GLY A 80 -0.15 -6.67 -8.13
N TYR A 81 -0.31 -7.72 -7.32
CA TYR A 81 -1.26 -8.81 -7.58
C TYR A 81 -2.67 -8.28 -7.88
N GLY A 82 -3.29 -8.76 -8.97
CA GLY A 82 -4.68 -8.44 -9.32
C GLY A 82 -4.92 -6.98 -9.73
N GLY A 83 -3.86 -6.20 -10.00
CA GLY A 83 -3.97 -4.78 -10.34
C GLY A 83 -4.22 -3.86 -9.14
N VAL A 84 -3.89 -4.35 -7.93
CA VAL A 84 -3.89 -3.58 -6.67
C VAL A 84 -2.69 -2.65 -6.59
#